data_AF-A0A246GGC4-F1
#
_entry.id   AF-A0A246GGC4-F1
#
_cell.length_a   1.000
_cell.length_b   1.000
_cell.length_c   1.000
_cell.angle_alpha   90.00
_cell.angle_beta   90.00
_cell.angle_gamma   90.00
#
_symmetry.space_group_name_H-M   'P 1'
#
loop_
_entity.id
_entity.type
_entity.pdbx_description
1 polymer ?
#
loop_
_entity_poly.entity_id
_entity_poly.type
_entity_poly.pdbx_seq_one_letter_code
_entity_poly.pdbx_strand_id
1 'polypeptide(L)'
;MIIDRILKFIEYKGISKSKFYKETSLSNGFLDKVKDIGVSKIEHILTTYPDINIEWLLLGKGEMLKTKNEDYANKDNVGINVSEINKSPNMQNSLINNFEIQGLKLIIEEQKNIIIELKEQCVFYKESSKSEILASETLLEFVKMKTTEDSNFLELGNKLDELLSYIQLNDKLNNIKATKKNTGTY
;
A
#
# COMPACT_ATOMS: atom_id res chain seq x y z
N MET A 1 1.14 -10.86 3.48
CA MET A 1 1.39 -9.43 3.79
C MET A 1 2.81 -9.26 4.38
N ILE A 2 3.32 -8.03 4.52
CA ILE A 2 4.67 -7.78 5.09
C ILE A 2 4.78 -8.36 6.51
N ILE A 3 3.73 -8.23 7.31
CA ILE A 3 3.67 -8.73 8.69
C ILE A 3 3.87 -10.25 8.73
N ASP A 4 3.20 -11.01 7.86
CA ASP A 4 3.36 -12.47 7.79
C ASP A 4 4.81 -12.87 7.48
N ARG A 5 5.49 -12.09 6.64
CA ARG A 5 6.91 -12.31 6.31
C ARG A 5 7.82 -11.99 7.50
N ILE A 6 7.53 -10.94 8.26
CA ILE A 6 8.25 -10.65 9.52
C ILE A 6 8.06 -11.81 10.51
N LEU A 7 6.82 -12.30 10.67
CA LEU A 7 6.53 -13.43 11.54
C LEU A 7 7.27 -14.70 11.12
N LYS A 8 7.32 -14.99 9.81
CA LYS A 8 8.08 -16.10 9.24
C LYS A 8 9.59 -15.97 9.49
N PHE A 9 10.14 -14.76 9.40
CA PHE A 9 11.53 -14.51 9.73
C PHE A 9 11.83 -14.72 11.23
N ILE A 10 10.95 -14.24 12.12
CA ILE A 10 11.06 -14.43 13.57
C ILE A 10 11.11 -15.93 13.91
N GLU A 11 10.22 -16.72 13.30
CA GLU A 11 10.19 -18.18 13.45
C GLU A 11 11.47 -18.82 12.95
N TYR A 12 11.93 -18.46 11.74
CA TYR A 12 13.19 -18.95 11.18
C TYR A 12 14.40 -18.68 12.09
N LYS A 13 14.49 -17.47 12.66
CA LYS A 13 15.60 -17.07 13.53
C LYS A 13 15.53 -17.73 14.92
N GLY A 14 14.43 -18.40 15.25
CA GLY A 14 14.21 -19.04 16.54
C GLY A 14 14.15 -18.06 17.72
N ILE A 15 13.75 -16.81 17.48
CA ILE A 15 13.63 -15.78 18.52
C ILE A 15 12.16 -15.57 18.90
N SER A 16 11.92 -15.16 20.15
CA SER A 16 10.56 -14.81 20.56
C SER A 16 10.14 -13.45 19.99
N LYS A 17 8.82 -13.26 19.77
CA LYS A 17 8.26 -11.94 19.41
C LYS A 17 8.70 -10.84 20.37
N SER A 18 8.78 -11.14 21.67
CA SER A 18 9.24 -10.17 22.68
C SER A 18 10.70 -9.75 22.48
N LYS A 19 11.58 -10.68 22.11
CA LYS A 19 12.98 -10.37 21.78
C LYS A 19 13.05 -9.50 20.53
N PHE A 20 12.31 -9.86 19.49
CA PHE A 20 12.21 -9.07 18.26
C PHE A 20 11.74 -7.63 18.55
N TYR A 21 10.67 -7.45 19.32
CA TYR A 21 10.16 -6.12 19.69
C TYR A 21 11.22 -5.26 20.39
N LYS A 22 12.02 -5.85 21.29
CA LYS A 22 13.11 -5.15 21.97
C LYS A 22 14.23 -4.74 21.01
N GLU A 23 14.66 -5.64 20.13
CA GLU A 23 15.77 -5.41 19.20
C GLU A 23 15.41 -4.40 18.10
N THR A 24 14.14 -4.36 17.68
CA THR A 24 13.65 -3.43 16.65
C THR A 24 13.02 -2.16 17.23
N SER A 25 13.07 -1.94 18.54
CA SER A 25 12.41 -0.82 19.24
C SER A 25 10.91 -0.68 18.92
N LEU A 26 10.21 -1.80 18.72
CA LEU A 26 8.77 -1.84 18.50
C LEU A 26 8.02 -2.06 19.82
N SER A 27 6.79 -1.57 19.89
CA SER A 27 5.93 -1.80 21.06
C SER A 27 5.51 -3.28 21.15
N ASN A 28 5.36 -3.77 22.38
CA ASN A 28 4.91 -5.15 22.60
C ASN A 28 3.53 -5.40 21.96
N GLY A 29 3.46 -6.47 21.18
CA GLY A 29 2.25 -6.85 20.44
C GLY A 29 1.97 -6.00 19.20
N PHE A 30 2.95 -5.24 18.72
CA PHE A 30 2.78 -4.40 17.52
C PHE A 30 2.32 -5.22 16.30
N LEU A 31 3.00 -6.34 16.02
CA LEU A 31 2.71 -7.19 14.86
C LEU A 31 1.36 -7.90 14.94
N ASP A 32 0.74 -7.95 16.12
CA ASP A 32 -0.56 -8.61 16.33
C ASP A 32 -1.74 -7.63 16.12
N LYS A 33 -1.48 -6.32 16.10
CA LYS A 33 -2.52 -5.27 16.10
C LYS A 33 -2.66 -4.53 14.76
N VAL A 34 -1.63 -4.54 13.95
CA VAL A 34 -1.58 -3.76 12.70
C VAL A 34 -1.77 -4.67 11.49
N LYS A 35 -2.31 -4.11 10.41
CA LYS A 35 -2.38 -4.79 9.10
C LYS A 35 -1.24 -4.38 8.18
N ASP A 36 -0.75 -3.16 8.37
CA ASP A 36 0.33 -2.56 7.59
C ASP A 36 1.40 -1.95 8.51
N ILE A 37 2.59 -1.78 7.97
CA ILE A 37 3.77 -1.26 8.68
C ILE A 37 4.37 -0.11 7.87
N GLY A 38 4.60 1.03 8.54
CA GLY A 38 5.18 2.21 7.88
C GLY A 38 6.67 2.07 7.61
N VAL A 39 7.16 2.80 6.61
CA VAL A 39 8.56 2.75 6.10
C VAL A 39 9.60 2.89 7.21
N SER A 40 9.45 3.85 8.13
CA SER A 40 10.39 4.05 9.24
C SER A 40 10.56 2.80 10.13
N LYS A 41 9.50 2.01 10.32
CA LYS A 41 9.58 0.76 11.10
C LYS A 41 10.26 -0.36 10.31
N ILE A 42 10.01 -0.41 8.99
CA ILE A 42 10.69 -1.34 8.09
C ILE A 42 12.19 -1.05 8.07
N GLU A 43 12.57 0.21 7.97
CA GLU A 43 13.97 0.66 8.03
C GLU A 43 14.66 0.21 9.31
N HIS A 44 14.01 0.40 10.47
CA HIS A 44 14.54 -0.11 11.74
C HIS A 44 14.70 -1.63 11.75
N ILE A 45 13.72 -2.39 11.24
CA ILE A 45 13.81 -3.86 11.17
C ILE A 45 14.99 -4.30 10.30
N LEU A 46 15.15 -3.71 9.11
CA LEU A 46 16.23 -4.05 8.18
C LEU A 46 17.61 -3.63 8.69
N THR A 47 17.67 -2.56 9.48
CA THR A 47 18.90 -2.13 10.16
C THR A 47 19.27 -3.09 11.29
N THR A 48 18.29 -3.56 12.07
CA THR A 48 18.51 -4.55 13.13
C THR A 48 18.84 -5.94 12.56
N TYR A 49 18.24 -6.32 11.44
CA TYR A 49 18.41 -7.62 10.78
C TYR A 49 18.85 -7.45 9.33
N PRO A 50 20.14 -7.12 9.10
CA PRO A 50 20.67 -6.82 7.77
C PRO A 50 20.73 -8.06 6.85
N ASP A 51 20.59 -9.26 7.42
CA ASP A 51 20.52 -10.54 6.72
C ASP A 51 19.19 -10.75 5.99
N ILE A 52 18.15 -9.97 6.31
CA ILE A 52 16.87 -10.03 5.60
C ILE A 52 17.02 -9.42 4.19
N ASN A 53 16.50 -10.13 3.18
CA ASN A 53 16.35 -9.59 1.84
C ASN A 53 15.16 -8.60 1.79
N ILE A 54 15.43 -7.37 1.36
CA ILE A 54 14.42 -6.30 1.26
C ILE A 54 13.35 -6.59 0.19
N GLU A 55 13.74 -7.19 -0.93
CA GLU A 55 12.82 -7.53 -2.03
C GLU A 55 11.83 -8.60 -1.56
N TRP A 56 12.32 -9.57 -0.80
CA TRP A 56 11.47 -10.57 -0.17
C TRP A 56 10.54 -9.95 0.86
N LEU A 57 11.07 -9.10 1.73
CA LEU A 57 10.27 -8.48 2.79
C LEU A 57 9.15 -7.59 2.23
N LEU A 58 9.43 -6.80 1.18
CA LEU A 58 8.48 -5.83 0.62
C LEU A 58 7.58 -6.46 -0.45
N LEU A 59 8.18 -7.14 -1.43
CA LEU A 59 7.49 -7.62 -2.62
C LEU A 59 7.12 -9.10 -2.54
N GLY A 60 7.66 -9.84 -1.57
CA GLY A 60 7.45 -11.29 -1.46
C GLY A 60 8.17 -12.11 -2.53
N LYS A 61 9.16 -11.51 -3.21
CA LYS A 61 9.93 -12.14 -4.28
C LYS A 61 11.34 -12.48 -3.79
N GLY A 62 11.94 -13.53 -4.33
CA GLY A 62 13.29 -13.97 -3.97
C GLY A 62 13.35 -14.74 -2.65
N GLU A 63 14.57 -14.92 -2.14
CA GLU A 63 14.82 -15.63 -0.89
C GLU A 63 14.69 -14.72 0.33
N MET A 64 14.33 -15.29 1.47
CA MET A 64 14.13 -14.52 2.71
C MET A 64 15.40 -13.87 3.23
N LEU A 65 16.52 -14.58 3.09
CA LEU A 65 17.82 -14.10 3.53
C LEU A 65 18.63 -13.72 2.31
N LYS A 66 19.52 -12.76 2.49
CA LYS A 66 20.56 -12.49 1.52
C LYS A 66 21.50 -13.69 1.49
N THR A 67 21.68 -14.26 0.31
CA THR A 67 22.69 -15.29 0.11
C THR A 67 24.07 -14.65 0.28
N LYS A 68 25.04 -15.30 0.94
CA LYS A 68 26.41 -14.74 1.15
C LYS A 68 27.14 -14.36 -0.15
N ASN A 69 26.61 -14.78 -1.30
CA ASN A 69 27.12 -14.45 -2.63
C ASN A 69 26.39 -13.28 -3.30
N GLU A 70 25.30 -12.76 -2.74
CA GLU A 70 24.57 -11.62 -3.32
C GLU A 70 25.23 -10.28 -3.05
N ASP A 71 26.19 -10.24 -2.10
CA ASP A 71 27.14 -9.13 -1.98
C ASP A 71 28.24 -9.20 -3.07
N TYR A 72 28.30 -10.26 -3.89
CA TYR A 72 29.34 -10.50 -4.90
C TYR A 72 28.88 -11.01 -6.28
N ALA A 73 27.58 -11.22 -6.52
CA ALA A 73 27.05 -11.80 -7.77
C ALA A 73 26.63 -10.75 -8.83
N ASN A 74 27.39 -9.66 -8.93
CA ASN A 74 27.54 -8.88 -10.15
C ASN A 74 29.03 -8.54 -10.35
N LYS A 75 29.88 -9.57 -10.30
CA LYS A 75 31.20 -9.56 -10.94
C LYS A 75 31.18 -10.57 -12.08
N ASP A 76 30.80 -10.10 -13.26
CA ASP A 76 31.30 -10.75 -14.46
C ASP A 76 32.83 -10.62 -14.48
N ASN A 77 33.45 -11.76 -14.73
CA ASN A 77 34.87 -12.08 -14.63
C ASN A 77 35.82 -11.06 -15.29
N VAL A 78 36.60 -10.35 -14.48
CA VAL A 78 38.01 -10.07 -14.77
C VAL A 78 38.79 -10.29 -13.48
N GLY A 79 39.70 -11.27 -13.48
CA GLY A 79 40.59 -11.51 -12.35
C GLY A 79 41.44 -10.28 -12.07
N ILE A 80 41.15 -9.58 -10.97
CA ILE A 80 41.98 -8.50 -10.47
C ILE A 80 42.52 -8.94 -9.11
N ASN A 81 43.83 -9.16 -9.05
CA ASN A 81 44.58 -9.38 -7.83
C ASN A 81 44.26 -8.25 -6.82
N VAL A 82 43.79 -8.62 -5.64
CA VAL A 82 43.34 -7.72 -4.56
C VAL A 82 44.48 -6.85 -3.98
N SER A 83 45.71 -7.00 -4.47
CA SER A 83 46.88 -6.23 -4.03
C SER A 83 47.00 -4.82 -4.63
N GLU A 84 46.09 -4.37 -5.52
CA GLU A 84 46.21 -3.05 -6.17
C GLU A 84 45.12 -2.00 -5.83
N ILE A 85 44.16 -2.30 -4.95
CA ILE A 85 43.00 -1.39 -4.69
C ILE A 85 43.35 -0.16 -3.81
N ASN A 86 44.61 -0.02 -3.36
CA ASN A 86 45.08 1.20 -2.71
C ASN A 86 45.42 2.34 -3.71
N LYS A 87 44.56 2.60 -4.71
CA LYS A 87 44.77 3.67 -5.69
C LYS A 87 43.46 4.46 -5.96
N SER A 88 43.35 5.60 -5.28
CA SER A 88 42.49 6.78 -5.57
C SER A 88 41.06 6.82 -4.97
N PRO A 89 40.78 7.78 -4.05
CA PRO A 89 39.46 8.04 -3.44
C PRO A 89 38.30 8.28 -4.41
N ASN A 90 38.57 8.65 -5.67
CA ASN A 90 37.54 9.09 -6.62
C ASN A 90 36.64 7.97 -7.16
N MET A 91 37.09 6.70 -7.20
CA MET A 91 36.24 5.59 -7.68
C MET A 91 35.23 5.11 -6.63
N GLN A 92 35.57 5.19 -5.33
CA GLN A 92 34.66 4.78 -4.25
C GLN A 92 33.45 5.70 -4.17
N ASN A 93 33.65 7.02 -4.28
CA ASN A 93 32.55 7.99 -4.28
C ASN A 93 31.59 7.83 -5.46
N SER A 94 32.11 7.46 -6.65
CA SER A 94 31.25 7.22 -7.83
C SER A 94 30.34 6.01 -7.65
N LEU A 95 30.80 4.96 -6.98
CA LEU A 95 30.00 3.76 -6.73
C LEU A 95 28.92 4.03 -5.68
N ILE A 96 29.29 4.69 -4.58
CA ILE A 96 28.36 5.07 -3.51
C ILE A 96 27.25 5.96 -4.06
N ASN A 97 27.59 7.01 -4.82
CA ASN A 97 26.60 7.90 -5.44
C ASN A 97 25.65 7.15 -6.37
N ASN A 98 26.13 6.12 -7.09
CA ASN A 98 25.29 5.36 -8.01
C ASN A 98 24.27 4.48 -7.25
N PHE A 99 24.66 3.88 -6.13
CA PHE A 99 23.74 3.14 -5.26
C PHE A 99 22.68 4.05 -4.63
N GLU A 100 23.07 5.24 -4.17
CA GLU A 100 22.14 6.24 -3.65
C GLU A 100 21.14 6.69 -4.71
N ILE A 101 21.61 6.99 -5.93
CA ILE A 101 20.76 7.36 -7.07
C ILE A 101 19.77 6.23 -7.40
N GLN A 102 20.21 4.98 -7.37
CA GLN A 102 19.35 3.84 -7.66
C GLN A 102 18.27 3.63 -6.58
N GLY A 103 18.61 3.81 -5.31
CA GLY A 103 17.65 3.81 -4.20
C GLY A 103 16.61 4.93 -4.34
N LEU A 104 17.07 6.15 -4.64
CA LEU A 104 16.19 7.30 -4.90
C LEU A 104 15.24 7.05 -6.08
N LYS A 105 15.72 6.40 -7.14
CA LYS A 105 14.90 6.08 -8.31
C LYS A 105 13.74 5.13 -7.98
N LEU A 106 13.99 4.15 -7.12
CA LEU A 106 12.95 3.22 -6.65
C LEU A 106 11.89 3.95 -5.81
N ILE A 107 12.32 4.82 -4.88
CA ILE A 107 11.43 5.62 -4.04
C ILE A 107 10.56 6.55 -4.91
N ILE A 108 11.15 7.18 -5.93
CA ILE A 108 10.41 8.05 -6.86
C ILE A 108 9.33 7.25 -7.61
N GLU A 109 9.64 6.03 -8.05
CA GLU A 109 8.68 5.22 -8.78
C GLU A 109 7.51 4.76 -7.90
N GLU A 110 7.78 4.43 -6.64
CA GLU A 110 6.75 4.13 -5.65
C GLU A 110 5.86 5.37 -5.37
N GLN A 111 6.47 6.54 -5.18
CA GLN A 111 5.72 7.79 -4.98
C GLN A 111 4.82 8.13 -6.18
N LYS A 112 5.27 7.89 -7.41
CA LYS A 112 4.42 8.07 -8.61
C LYS A 112 3.19 7.18 -8.57
N ASN A 113 3.36 5.91 -8.21
CA ASN A 113 2.24 4.97 -8.11
C ASN A 113 1.21 5.42 -7.07
N ILE A 114 1.67 5.87 -5.90
CA ILE A 114 0.79 6.42 -4.85
C ILE A 114 0.04 7.65 -5.37
N ILE A 115 0.72 8.56 -6.09
CA ILE A 115 0.07 9.74 -6.67
C ILE A 115 -1.00 9.35 -7.69
N ILE A 116 -0.76 8.32 -8.51
CA ILE A 116 -1.75 7.82 -9.48
C ILE A 116 -2.99 7.31 -8.73
N GLU A 117 -2.81 6.47 -7.71
CA GLU A 117 -3.91 5.91 -6.94
C GLU A 117 -4.73 6.99 -6.22
N LEU A 118 -4.07 7.97 -5.61
CA LEU A 118 -4.74 9.11 -4.98
C LEU A 118 -5.53 9.96 -5.99
N LYS A 119 -5.01 10.15 -7.21
CA LYS A 119 -5.73 10.85 -8.27
C LYS A 119 -7.00 10.10 -8.68
N GLU A 120 -6.92 8.78 -8.83
CA GLU A 120 -8.08 7.95 -9.16
C GLU A 120 -9.17 8.03 -8.08
N GLN A 121 -8.77 7.98 -6.80
CA GLN A 121 -9.69 8.16 -5.67
C GLN A 121 -10.38 9.53 -5.70
N CYS A 122 -9.64 10.60 -5.93
CA CYS A 122 -10.21 11.95 -6.04
C CYS A 122 -11.23 12.07 -7.18
N VAL A 123 -10.95 11.44 -8.34
CA VAL A 123 -11.91 11.41 -9.46
C VAL A 123 -13.17 10.66 -9.06
N PHE A 124 -13.02 9.49 -8.41
CA PHE A 124 -14.15 8.71 -7.94
C PHE A 124 -15.05 9.50 -6.96
N TYR A 125 -14.47 10.14 -5.94
CA TYR A 125 -15.24 10.93 -4.97
C TYR A 125 -15.95 12.11 -5.64
N LYS A 126 -15.31 12.76 -6.61
CA LYS A 126 -15.92 13.87 -7.36
C LYS A 126 -17.14 13.42 -8.15
N GLU A 127 -17.07 12.28 -8.83
CA GLU A 127 -18.22 11.72 -9.55
C GLU A 127 -19.33 11.24 -8.61
N SER A 128 -18.98 10.64 -7.47
CA SER A 128 -19.94 10.24 -6.43
C SER A 128 -20.74 11.44 -5.93
N SER A 129 -20.06 12.49 -5.47
CA SER A 129 -20.73 13.70 -4.97
C SER A 129 -21.57 14.39 -6.05
N LYS A 130 -21.13 14.37 -7.32
CA LYS A 130 -21.92 14.90 -8.44
C LYS A 130 -23.23 14.14 -8.64
N SER A 131 -23.20 12.81 -8.51
CA SER A 131 -24.41 11.99 -8.61
C SER A 131 -25.39 12.22 -7.45
N GLU A 132 -24.88 12.42 -6.24
CA GLU A 132 -25.69 12.75 -5.05
C GLU A 132 -26.37 14.12 -5.19
N ILE A 133 -25.64 15.12 -5.69
CA ILE A 133 -26.19 16.45 -5.98
C ILE A 133 -27.31 16.35 -7.02
N LEU A 134 -27.09 15.65 -8.14
CA LEU A 134 -28.09 15.49 -9.19
C LEU A 134 -29.36 14.80 -8.68
N ALA A 135 -29.22 13.79 -7.80
CA ALA A 135 -30.36 13.14 -7.16
C ALA A 135 -31.14 14.13 -6.27
N SER A 136 -30.43 14.96 -5.50
CA SER A 136 -31.06 15.99 -4.66
C SER A 136 -31.78 17.08 -5.47
N GLU A 137 -31.23 17.50 -6.61
CA GLU A 137 -31.84 18.48 -7.52
C GLU A 137 -33.10 17.92 -8.17
N THR A 138 -33.06 16.66 -8.62
CA THR A 138 -34.21 15.96 -9.20
C THR A 138 -35.36 15.84 -8.19
N LEU A 139 -35.04 15.51 -6.93
CA LEU A 139 -36.03 15.48 -5.85
C LEU A 139 -36.63 16.86 -5.58
N LEU A 140 -35.80 17.92 -5.59
CA LEU A 140 -36.26 19.29 -5.40
C LEU A 140 -37.22 19.74 -6.52
N GLU A 141 -36.90 19.41 -7.77
CA GLU A 141 -37.74 19.70 -8.93
C GLU A 141 -39.09 18.97 -8.85
N PHE A 142 -39.06 17.70 -8.43
CA PHE A 142 -40.28 16.91 -8.21
C PHE A 142 -41.16 17.48 -7.09
N VAL A 143 -40.57 17.86 -5.96
CA VAL A 143 -41.30 18.50 -4.85
C VAL A 143 -41.92 19.82 -5.31
N LYS A 144 -41.18 20.66 -6.04
CA LYS A 144 -41.68 21.93 -6.59
C LYS A 144 -42.88 21.72 -7.53
N MET A 145 -42.84 20.72 -8.41
CA MET A 145 -43.96 20.35 -9.30
C MET A 145 -45.21 19.90 -8.54
N LYS A 146 -45.06 19.30 -7.36
CA LYS A 146 -46.18 18.76 -6.56
C LYS A 146 -46.72 19.75 -5.54
N THR A 147 -45.95 20.74 -5.08
CA THR A 147 -46.45 21.84 -4.23
C THR A 147 -47.37 22.82 -4.96
N THR A 148 -47.46 22.74 -6.29
CA THR A 148 -48.44 23.48 -7.10
C THR A 148 -49.79 22.77 -7.24
N GLU A 149 -49.94 21.53 -6.76
CA GLU A 149 -51.21 20.78 -6.76
C GLU A 149 -51.41 20.01 -5.44
N ASP A 150 -52.09 20.64 -4.47
CA ASP A 150 -52.20 20.32 -3.04
C ASP A 150 -52.72 18.93 -2.60
N SER A 151 -52.90 17.93 -3.48
CA SER A 151 -53.59 16.66 -3.13
C SER A 151 -52.74 15.38 -3.07
N ASN A 152 -51.41 15.41 -3.26
CA ASN A 152 -50.62 14.19 -3.55
C ASN A 152 -49.46 13.83 -2.59
N PHE A 153 -49.53 14.18 -1.30
CA PHE A 153 -48.47 13.84 -0.33
C PHE A 153 -48.28 12.33 -0.08
N LEU A 154 -49.33 11.51 -0.26
CA LEU A 154 -49.25 10.06 -0.04
C LEU A 154 -48.49 9.33 -1.16
N GLU A 155 -48.65 9.78 -2.40
CA GLU A 155 -47.94 9.21 -3.57
C GLU A 155 -46.44 9.59 -3.57
N LEU A 156 -46.12 10.76 -3.01
CA LEU A 156 -44.75 11.24 -2.78
C LEU A 156 -44.02 10.36 -1.75
N GLY A 157 -44.68 9.95 -0.67
CA GLY A 157 -44.10 9.04 0.33
C GLY A 157 -43.72 7.68 -0.25
N ASN A 158 -44.62 7.07 -1.02
CA ASN A 158 -44.38 5.74 -1.62
C ASN A 158 -43.22 5.74 -2.63
N LYS A 159 -43.06 6.81 -3.43
CA LYS A 159 -41.95 6.95 -4.37
C LYS A 159 -40.62 7.29 -3.69
N LEU A 160 -40.65 7.96 -2.53
CA LEU A 160 -39.46 8.18 -1.71
C LEU A 160 -38.92 6.86 -1.15
N ASP A 161 -39.81 5.97 -0.71
CA ASP A 161 -39.43 4.64 -0.21
C ASP A 161 -38.83 3.74 -1.30
N GLU A 162 -39.33 3.86 -2.54
CA GLU A 162 -38.78 3.16 -3.70
C GLU A 162 -37.38 3.67 -4.06
N LEU A 163 -37.15 4.99 -4.04
CA LEU A 163 -35.84 5.59 -4.25
C LEU A 163 -34.85 5.25 -3.12
N LEU A 164 -35.30 5.24 -1.87
CA LEU A 164 -34.47 4.81 -0.72
C LEU A 164 -34.03 3.35 -0.90
N SER A 165 -34.92 2.48 -1.37
CA SER A 165 -34.56 1.09 -1.68
C SER A 165 -33.52 0.99 -2.78
N TYR A 166 -33.61 1.83 -3.82
CA TYR A 166 -32.65 1.84 -4.93
C TYR A 166 -31.25 2.31 -4.48
N ILE A 167 -31.17 3.34 -3.64
CA ILE A 167 -29.92 3.84 -3.06
C ILE A 167 -29.27 2.76 -2.17
N GLN A 168 -30.03 2.14 -1.29
CA GLN A 168 -29.54 1.06 -0.42
C GLN A 168 -29.06 -0.17 -1.21
N LEU A 169 -29.70 -0.48 -2.35
CA LEU A 169 -29.26 -1.55 -3.24
C LEU A 169 -27.93 -1.21 -3.92
N ASN A 170 -27.74 0.06 -4.33
CA ASN A 170 -26.50 0.54 -4.92
C ASN A 170 -25.33 0.52 -3.92
N ASP A 171 -25.57 0.91 -2.67
CA ASP A 171 -24.56 0.81 -1.61
C ASP A 171 -24.11 -0.64 -1.37
N LYS A 172 -25.06 -1.59 -1.37
CA LYS A 172 -24.74 -3.02 -1.33
C LYS A 172 -23.94 -3.46 -2.55
N LEU A 173 -24.30 -3.00 -3.75
CA LEU A 173 -23.60 -3.36 -4.99
C LEU A 173 -22.17 -2.82 -5.04
N ASN A 174 -21.94 -1.61 -4.51
CA ASN A 174 -20.63 -0.99 -4.40
C ASN A 174 -19.73 -1.73 -3.40
N ASN A 175 -20.28 -2.15 -2.26
CA ASN A 175 -19.58 -3.00 -1.30
C ASN A 175 -19.22 -4.38 -1.88
N ILE A 176 -20.07 -4.95 -2.73
CA ILE A 176 -19.78 -6.21 -3.44
C ILE A 176 -18.70 -6.04 -4.52
N LYS A 177 -18.68 -4.91 -5.24
CA LYS A 177 -17.61 -4.60 -6.21
C LYS A 177 -16.27 -4.35 -5.51
N ALA A 178 -16.27 -3.68 -4.36
CA ALA A 178 -15.09 -3.47 -3.53
C ALA A 178 -14.50 -4.79 -3.00
N THR A 179 -15.36 -5.76 -2.63
CA THR A 179 -14.91 -7.09 -2.17
C THR A 179 -14.43 -7.98 -3.31
N LYS A 180 -15.04 -7.92 -4.51
CA LYS A 180 -14.57 -8.68 -5.69
C LYS A 180 -13.23 -8.21 -6.24
N LYS A 181 -12.89 -6.92 -6.13
CA LYS A 181 -11.57 -6.39 -6.52
C LYS A 181 -10.43 -6.97 -5.65
N ASN A 182 -10.74 -7.44 -4.43
CA ASN A 182 -9.80 -8.08 -3.51
C ASN A 182 -9.69 -9.61 -3.65
N THR A 183 -10.49 -10.24 -4.51
CA THR A 183 -10.48 -11.71 -4.72
C THR A 183 -9.99 -12.14 -6.11
N GLY A 184 -9.60 -11.19 -6.96
CA GLY A 184 -9.15 -11.42 -8.34
C GLY A 184 -7.64 -11.29 -8.52
N THR A 185 -6.85 -11.97 -7.69
CA THR A 185 -5.43 -12.26 -7.95
C THR A 185 -5.10 -13.62 -7.35
N TYR A 186 -5.46 -14.67 -8.09
CA TYR A 186 -4.79 -15.97 -8.07
C TYR A 186 -4.62 -16.41 -9.52
#